data_AF-A0AAD4DTK7-F1
#
_entry.id   AF-A0AAD4DTK7-F1
#
_cell.length_a   1.000
_cell.length_b   1.000
_cell.length_c   1.000
_cell.angle_alpha   90.00
_cell.angle_beta   90.00
_cell.angle_gamma   90.00
#
_symmetry.space_group_name_H-M   'P 1'
#
loop_
_entity.id
_entity.type
_entity.pdbx_description
1 polymer ?
#
loop_
_entity_poly.entity_id
_entity_poly.type
_entity_poly.pdbx_seq_one_letter_code
_entity_poly.pdbx_strand_id
1 'polypeptide(L)'
;MVFESNPGFVFHDSRGFEAGGKDEFDKVKAFITDRSTQAKIAKRLHVIWFCIPMDEACRSFTAGEEKFFTECDTASIPVIVLFTKFDALYGVEFRKLMNTGTSRKDAKLQAPKCAEETFTDGPQLQFLKNVRWPPKCHLRYTMIIVPSDMNKDDADCGALIEQTAAALDDEALQQLFVSTQQTNLEICMKYAIQR
;
A
#
# COMPACT_ATOMS: atom_id res chain seq x y z
N MET A 1 -11.79 1.23 -12.64
CA MET A 1 -12.69 2.26 -12.13
C MET A 1 -12.13 3.61 -12.52
N VAL A 2 -12.97 4.49 -13.08
CA VAL A 2 -12.61 5.88 -13.39
C VAL A 2 -13.55 6.72 -12.54
N PHE A 3 -13.00 7.60 -11.71
CA PHE A 3 -13.81 8.49 -10.89
C PHE A 3 -14.31 9.63 -11.76
N GLU A 4 -15.62 9.91 -11.77
CA GLU A 4 -16.17 11.01 -12.57
C GLU A 4 -15.61 12.38 -12.14
N SER A 5 -15.29 12.52 -10.85
CA SER A 5 -14.63 13.70 -10.29
C SER A 5 -13.16 13.85 -10.70
N ASN A 6 -12.52 12.78 -11.18
CA ASN A 6 -11.12 12.79 -11.60
C ASN A 6 -10.87 11.79 -12.75
N PRO A 7 -11.29 12.13 -13.99
CA PRO A 7 -11.17 11.23 -15.13
C PRO A 7 -9.71 10.96 -15.55
N GLY A 8 -8.77 11.80 -15.10
CA GLY A 8 -7.33 11.61 -15.32
C GLY A 8 -6.70 10.53 -14.44
N PHE A 9 -7.41 10.08 -13.40
CA PHE A 9 -6.92 9.09 -12.45
C PHE A 9 -7.68 7.77 -12.56
N VAL A 10 -7.00 6.74 -13.05
CA VAL A 10 -7.61 5.44 -13.39
C VAL A 10 -7.10 4.35 -12.44
N PHE A 11 -8.04 3.65 -11.81
CA PHE A 11 -7.75 2.51 -10.96
C PHE A 11 -8.05 1.19 -11.65
N HIS A 12 -7.15 0.24 -11.49
CA HIS A 12 -7.34 -1.15 -11.90
C HIS A 12 -7.37 -2.03 -10.67
N ASP A 13 -8.52 -2.64 -10.41
CA ASP A 13 -8.69 -3.61 -9.33
C ASP A 13 -8.33 -5.00 -9.85
N SER A 14 -7.39 -5.67 -9.19
CA SER A 14 -6.95 -7.03 -9.50
C SER A 14 -8.00 -8.09 -9.12
N ARG A 15 -8.98 -7.73 -8.27
CA ARG A 15 -9.98 -8.62 -7.64
C ARG A 15 -9.40 -9.65 -6.67
N GLY A 16 -8.12 -9.51 -6.31
CA GLY A 16 -7.40 -10.43 -5.42
C GLY A 16 -6.95 -11.72 -6.12
N PHE A 17 -5.89 -12.33 -5.61
CA PHE A 17 -5.38 -13.64 -6.04
C PHE A 17 -4.87 -14.48 -4.83
N GLU A 18 -5.35 -14.15 -3.63
CA GLU A 18 -4.89 -14.69 -2.33
C GLU A 18 -5.11 -16.21 -2.18
N ALA A 19 -5.94 -16.82 -3.03
CA ALA A 19 -6.33 -18.24 -2.94
C ALA A 19 -5.58 -19.18 -3.90
N GLY A 20 -4.42 -18.79 -4.43
CA GLY A 20 -3.58 -19.70 -5.22
C GLY A 20 -4.18 -20.12 -6.57
N GLY A 21 -5.19 -19.40 -7.07
CA GLY A 21 -5.68 -19.53 -8.43
C GLY A 21 -4.57 -19.12 -9.39
N LYS A 22 -3.84 -20.10 -9.94
CA LYS A 22 -2.75 -19.87 -10.91
C LYS A 22 -3.21 -18.95 -12.05
N ASP A 23 -4.46 -19.12 -12.47
CA ASP A 23 -5.12 -18.33 -13.52
C ASP A 23 -5.30 -16.85 -13.17
N GLU A 24 -5.50 -16.50 -11.89
CA GLU A 24 -5.68 -15.11 -11.45
C GLU A 24 -4.34 -14.38 -11.41
N PHE A 25 -3.30 -15.03 -10.88
CA PHE A 25 -1.95 -14.50 -10.89
C PHE A 25 -1.45 -14.30 -12.33
N ASP A 26 -1.68 -15.27 -13.21
CA ASP A 26 -1.23 -15.18 -14.61
C ASP A 26 -1.95 -14.05 -15.35
N LYS A 27 -3.23 -13.77 -15.03
CA LYS A 27 -3.96 -12.59 -15.55
C LYS A 27 -3.35 -11.27 -15.06
N VAL A 28 -3.02 -11.17 -13.77
CA VAL A 28 -2.38 -9.96 -13.21
C VAL A 28 -1.01 -9.73 -13.86
N LYS A 29 -0.21 -10.79 -13.97
CA LYS A 29 1.11 -10.72 -14.63
C LYS A 29 0.99 -10.30 -16.09
N ALA A 30 0.08 -10.91 -16.85
CA ALA A 30 -0.17 -10.55 -18.25
C ALA A 30 -0.64 -9.09 -18.38
N PHE A 31 -1.51 -8.61 -17.48
CA PHE A 31 -1.95 -7.23 -17.44
C PHE A 31 -0.78 -6.27 -17.18
N ILE A 32 0.06 -6.55 -16.19
CA ILE A 32 1.24 -5.72 -15.90
C ILE A 32 2.19 -5.67 -17.10
N THR A 33 2.47 -6.81 -17.75
CA THR A 33 3.33 -6.87 -18.94
C THR A 33 2.75 -6.13 -20.15
N ASP A 34 1.46 -6.29 -20.43
CA ASP A 34 0.79 -5.56 -21.52
C ASP A 34 0.81 -4.05 -21.26
N ARG A 35 0.55 -3.65 -20.01
CA ARG A 35 0.43 -2.24 -19.64
C ARG A 35 1.76 -1.55 -19.39
N SER A 36 2.82 -2.27 -19.07
CA SER A 36 4.15 -1.67 -18.90
C SER A 36 4.78 -1.24 -20.23
N THR A 37 4.38 -1.90 -21.33
CA THR A 37 4.94 -1.71 -22.69
C THR A 37 4.11 -0.78 -23.58
N GLN A 38 2.99 -0.24 -23.10
CA GLN A 38 2.16 0.67 -23.88
C GLN A 38 2.86 2.00 -24.18
N ALA A 39 2.92 2.37 -25.46
CA ALA A 39 3.50 3.66 -25.89
C ALA A 39 2.66 4.88 -25.47
N LYS A 40 1.34 4.70 -25.32
CA LYS A 40 0.44 5.78 -24.87
C LYS A 40 0.42 5.83 -23.35
N ILE A 41 0.82 6.95 -22.77
CA ILE A 41 0.82 7.18 -21.31
C ILE A 41 -0.54 6.86 -20.68
N ALA A 42 -1.64 7.30 -21.29
CA ALA A 42 -3.00 7.03 -20.81
C ALA A 42 -3.40 5.54 -20.76
N LYS A 43 -2.65 4.67 -21.44
CA LYS A 43 -2.85 3.21 -21.40
C LYS A 43 -1.79 2.49 -20.57
N ARG A 44 -0.74 3.18 -20.15
CA ARG A 44 0.38 2.60 -19.41
C ARG A 44 0.03 2.46 -17.94
N LEU A 45 0.53 1.39 -17.30
CA LEU A 45 0.46 1.26 -15.85
C LEU A 45 1.62 2.02 -15.22
N HIS A 46 1.32 2.90 -14.26
CA HIS A 46 2.27 3.87 -13.70
C HIS A 46 2.78 3.51 -12.32
N VAL A 47 1.92 2.92 -11.49
CA VAL A 47 2.23 2.53 -10.12
C VAL A 47 1.36 1.33 -9.75
N ILE A 48 1.87 0.46 -8.88
CA ILE A 48 1.13 -0.65 -8.30
C ILE A 48 1.02 -0.42 -6.81
N TRP A 49 -0.20 -0.36 -6.30
CA TRP A 49 -0.46 -0.44 -4.87
C TRP A 49 -0.76 -1.90 -4.52
N PHE A 50 0.07 -2.48 -3.67
CA PHE A 50 -0.03 -3.88 -3.26
C PHE A 50 -0.52 -3.97 -1.82
N CYS A 51 -1.78 -4.33 -1.64
CA CYS A 51 -2.43 -4.36 -0.32
C CYS A 51 -2.16 -5.68 0.40
N ILE A 52 -1.66 -5.61 1.63
CA ILE A 52 -1.45 -6.75 2.53
C ILE A 52 -2.30 -6.52 3.78
N PRO A 53 -3.30 -7.37 4.08
CA PRO A 53 -4.12 -7.21 5.28
C PRO A 53 -3.39 -7.71 6.54
N MET A 54 -3.50 -6.96 7.63
CA MET A 54 -2.86 -7.26 8.93
C MET A 54 -3.80 -7.90 9.96
N ASP A 55 -5.07 -8.17 9.60
CA ASP A 55 -6.03 -8.84 10.47
C ASP A 55 -5.76 -10.33 10.68
N GLU A 56 -4.85 -10.89 9.89
CA GLU A 56 -4.29 -12.21 10.07
C GLU A 56 -2.86 -12.08 10.61
N ALA A 57 -2.74 -11.61 11.85
CA ALA A 57 -1.48 -11.25 12.52
C ALA A 57 -0.38 -12.34 12.54
N CYS A 58 -0.72 -13.60 12.25
CA CYS A 58 0.20 -14.73 12.17
C CYS A 58 0.39 -15.27 10.74
N ARG A 59 -0.20 -14.66 9.72
CA ARG A 59 -0.07 -15.13 8.35
C ARG A 59 1.35 -14.79 7.86
N SER A 60 2.15 -15.83 7.68
CA SER A 60 3.25 -15.79 6.72
C SER A 60 2.71 -15.34 5.36
N PHE A 61 3.51 -14.62 4.59
CA PHE A 61 3.15 -14.25 3.22
C PHE A 61 2.50 -15.43 2.48
N THR A 62 1.41 -15.16 1.80
CA THR A 62 0.71 -16.17 1.00
C THR A 62 1.56 -16.62 -0.15
N ALA A 63 1.35 -17.84 -0.62
CA ALA A 63 1.98 -18.31 -1.84
C ALA A 63 1.77 -17.35 -3.03
N GLY A 64 0.64 -16.64 -3.09
CA GLY A 64 0.37 -15.64 -4.13
C GLY A 64 1.29 -14.42 -4.02
N GLU A 65 1.40 -13.86 -2.82
CA GLU A 65 2.26 -12.69 -2.57
C GLU A 65 3.74 -13.05 -2.72
N GLU A 66 4.19 -14.20 -2.21
CA GLU A 66 5.55 -14.66 -2.41
C GLU A 66 5.88 -14.81 -3.89
N LYS A 67 4.94 -15.41 -4.65
CA LYS A 67 5.05 -15.55 -6.10
C LYS A 67 5.10 -14.21 -6.81
N PHE A 68 4.36 -13.20 -6.35
CA PHE A 68 4.43 -11.85 -6.91
C PHE A 68 5.83 -11.26 -6.75
N PHE A 69 6.36 -11.21 -5.53
CA PHE A 69 7.67 -10.60 -5.27
C PHE A 69 8.87 -11.43 -5.77
N THR A 70 8.65 -12.69 -6.15
CA THR A 70 9.70 -13.58 -6.67
C THR A 70 9.65 -13.76 -8.19
N GLU A 71 8.46 -13.89 -8.78
CA GLU A 71 8.26 -14.27 -10.19
C GLU A 71 7.67 -13.16 -11.08
N CYS A 72 7.15 -12.08 -10.50
CA CYS A 72 6.55 -10.99 -11.28
C CYS A 72 7.56 -9.84 -11.47
N ASP A 73 8.12 -9.74 -12.68
CA ASP A 73 8.85 -8.55 -13.11
C ASP A 73 7.83 -7.46 -13.48
N THR A 74 7.88 -6.33 -12.78
CA THR A 74 6.99 -5.19 -13.01
C THR A 74 7.51 -4.21 -14.05
N ALA A 75 8.61 -4.52 -14.75
CA ALA A 75 9.17 -3.72 -15.85
C ALA A 75 9.36 -2.24 -15.47
N SER A 76 10.01 -2.03 -14.32
CA SER A 76 10.32 -0.72 -13.71
C SER A 76 9.12 0.04 -13.13
N ILE A 77 7.92 -0.53 -13.15
CA ILE A 77 6.77 0.09 -12.47
C ILE A 77 6.98 0.00 -10.96
N PRO A 78 6.93 1.13 -10.23
CA PRO A 78 7.05 1.13 -8.78
C PRO A 78 5.91 0.35 -8.14
N VAL A 79 6.27 -0.58 -7.26
CA VAL A 79 5.35 -1.24 -6.34
C VAL A 79 5.43 -0.50 -5.00
N ILE A 80 4.27 -0.18 -4.44
CA ILE A 80 4.09 0.42 -3.12
C ILE A 80 3.26 -0.56 -2.30
N VAL A 81 3.84 -1.10 -1.23
CA VAL A 81 3.12 -2.02 -0.34
C VAL A 81 2.31 -1.23 0.67
N LEU A 82 1.02 -1.56 0.78
CA LEU A 82 0.06 -0.96 1.69
C LEU A 82 -0.36 -2.00 2.73
N PHE A 83 0.04 -1.81 3.98
CA PHE A 83 -0.45 -2.64 5.08
C PHE A 83 -1.81 -2.15 5.55
N THR A 84 -2.86 -2.92 5.27
CA THR A 84 -4.25 -2.58 5.59
C THR A 84 -4.71 -3.25 6.87
N LYS A 85 -5.82 -2.78 7.47
CA LYS A 85 -6.40 -3.35 8.71
C LYS A 85 -5.39 -3.45 9.88
N PHE A 86 -4.49 -2.47 9.99
CA PHE A 86 -3.43 -2.47 11.00
C PHE A 86 -3.98 -2.45 12.44
N ASP A 87 -5.19 -1.90 12.62
CA ASP A 87 -5.92 -1.88 13.89
C ASP A 87 -6.18 -3.27 14.48
N ALA A 88 -6.21 -4.31 13.64
CA ALA A 88 -6.34 -5.68 14.12
C ALA A 88 -5.13 -6.13 14.97
N LEU A 89 -3.92 -5.63 14.68
CA LEU A 89 -2.76 -5.87 15.53
C LEU A 89 -2.93 -5.26 16.92
N TYR A 90 -3.64 -4.14 17.04
CA TYR A 90 -3.93 -3.55 18.36
C TYR A 90 -4.75 -4.50 19.21
N GLY A 91 -5.72 -5.20 18.61
CA GLY A 91 -6.51 -6.23 19.30
C GLY A 91 -5.66 -7.41 19.79
N VAL A 92 -4.67 -7.82 18.99
CA VAL A 92 -3.73 -8.89 19.33
C VAL A 92 -2.82 -8.47 20.48
N GLU A 93 -2.17 -7.32 20.38
CA GLU A 93 -1.26 -6.81 21.41
C GLU A 93 -2.00 -6.47 22.70
N PHE A 94 -3.20 -5.90 22.61
CA PHE A 94 -4.05 -5.68 23.77
C PHE A 94 -4.34 -6.99 24.52
N ARG A 95 -4.66 -8.06 23.79
CA ARG A 95 -4.91 -9.38 24.40
C ARG A 95 -3.64 -9.96 25.03
N LYS A 96 -2.48 -9.81 24.40
CA LYS A 96 -1.18 -10.23 24.96
C LYS A 96 -0.88 -9.50 26.27
N LEU A 97 -1.04 -8.18 26.31
CA LEU A 97 -0.84 -7.36 27.51
C LEU A 97 -1.80 -7.74 28.65
N MET A 98 -3.07 -8.00 28.32
CA MET A 98 -4.03 -8.50 29.31
C MET A 98 -3.61 -9.86 29.90
N ASN A 99 -3.07 -10.76 29.07
CA ASN A 99 -2.60 -12.07 29.52
C ASN A 99 -1.33 -11.99 30.39
N THR A 100 -0.51 -10.96 30.22
CA THR A 100 0.68 -10.70 31.07
C THR A 100 0.34 -10.00 32.39
N GLY A 101 -0.95 -9.77 32.68
CA GLY A 101 -1.42 -9.16 33.92
C GLY A 101 -1.44 -7.63 33.91
N THR A 102 -1.24 -6.99 32.75
CA THR A 102 -1.34 -5.53 32.60
C THR A 102 -2.80 -5.10 32.79
N SER A 103 -3.01 -3.96 33.45
CA SER A 103 -4.36 -3.44 33.66
C SER A 103 -5.04 -3.12 32.33
N ARG A 104 -6.37 -3.20 32.28
CA ARG A 104 -7.14 -2.90 31.05
C ARG A 104 -6.86 -1.50 30.50
N LYS A 105 -6.67 -0.51 31.38
CA LYS A 105 -6.38 0.87 30.99
C LYS A 105 -4.99 0.99 30.37
N ASP A 106 -3.99 0.38 31.01
CA ASP A 106 -2.61 0.43 30.54
C ASP A 106 -2.43 -0.38 29.26
N ALA A 107 -3.09 -1.55 29.16
CA ALA A 107 -3.08 -2.38 27.96
C ALA A 107 -3.65 -1.61 26.75
N LYS A 108 -4.72 -0.83 26.94
CA LYS A 108 -5.32 -0.01 25.86
C LYS A 108 -4.38 1.11 25.41
N LEU A 109 -3.63 1.71 26.34
CA LEU A 109 -2.68 2.77 26.02
C LEU A 109 -1.42 2.24 25.32
N GLN A 110 -0.96 1.05 25.71
CA GLN A 110 0.28 0.46 25.21
C GLN A 110 0.09 -0.35 23.92
N ALA A 111 -1.09 -0.91 23.66
CA ALA A 111 -1.34 -1.78 22.51
C ALA A 111 -0.94 -1.17 21.15
N PRO A 112 -1.22 0.12 20.83
CA PRO A 112 -0.78 0.70 19.56
C PRO A 112 0.75 0.71 19.42
N LYS A 113 1.47 1.11 20.48
CA LYS A 113 2.93 1.14 20.49
C LYS A 113 3.53 -0.26 20.33
N CYS A 114 3.02 -1.24 21.09
CA CYS A 114 3.48 -2.62 20.99
C CYS A 114 3.21 -3.23 19.60
N ALA A 115 2.13 -2.80 18.92
CA ALA A 115 1.83 -3.27 17.57
C ALA A 115 2.82 -2.72 16.55
N GLU A 116 3.26 -1.46 16.68
CA GLU A 116 4.29 -0.87 15.83
C GLU A 116 5.66 -1.56 16.00
N GLU A 117 6.03 -1.88 17.24
CA GLU A 117 7.27 -2.61 17.57
C GLU A 117 7.20 -4.03 16.97
N THR A 118 6.12 -4.76 17.24
CA THR A 118 5.89 -6.11 16.71
C THR A 118 5.89 -6.14 15.19
N PHE A 119 5.32 -5.12 14.54
CA PHE A 119 5.33 -5.02 13.09
C PHE A 119 6.73 -4.73 12.53
N THR A 120 7.50 -3.86 13.17
CA THR A 120 8.85 -3.49 12.71
C THR A 120 9.80 -4.68 12.74
N ASP A 121 9.66 -5.54 13.75
CA ASP A 121 10.41 -6.79 13.88
C ASP A 121 9.67 -8.00 13.25
N GLY A 122 8.53 -7.76 12.62
CA GLY A 122 7.62 -8.77 12.13
C GLY A 122 8.14 -9.51 10.88
N PRO A 123 7.64 -10.73 10.63
CA PRO A 123 8.04 -11.53 9.47
C PRO A 123 7.71 -10.85 8.14
N GLN A 124 6.69 -9.97 8.11
CA GLN A 124 6.27 -9.30 6.89
C GLN A 124 7.36 -8.36 6.37
N LEU A 125 7.92 -7.53 7.25
CA LEU A 125 8.98 -6.59 6.85
C LEU A 125 10.29 -7.32 6.54
N GLN A 126 10.58 -8.41 7.25
CA GLN A 126 11.76 -9.24 6.98
C GLN A 126 11.66 -9.95 5.63
N PHE A 127 10.49 -10.46 5.27
CA PHE A 127 10.26 -11.06 3.96
C PHE A 127 10.56 -10.06 2.84
N LEU A 128 9.94 -8.87 2.90
CA LEU A 128 10.07 -7.83 1.88
C LEU A 128 11.50 -7.29 1.70
N LYS A 129 12.37 -7.44 2.70
CA LYS A 129 13.81 -7.11 2.58
C LYS A 129 14.59 -8.14 1.76
N ASN A 130 14.09 -9.37 1.66
CA ASN A 130 14.80 -10.52 1.10
C ASN A 130 14.21 -11.04 -0.23
N VAL A 131 13.24 -10.34 -0.80
CA VAL A 131 12.63 -10.72 -2.08
C VAL A 131 13.48 -10.32 -3.28
N ARG A 132 13.28 -11.03 -4.40
CA ARG A 132 13.98 -10.76 -5.67
C ARG A 132 13.60 -9.40 -6.25
N TRP A 133 12.34 -9.03 -6.16
CA TRP A 133 11.81 -7.77 -6.66
C TRP A 133 11.27 -6.92 -5.51
N PRO A 134 12.14 -6.20 -4.79
CA PRO A 134 11.69 -5.37 -3.68
C PRO A 134 10.83 -4.21 -4.20
N PRO A 135 9.76 -3.85 -3.50
CA PRO A 135 9.00 -2.65 -3.83
C PRO A 135 9.85 -1.40 -3.56
N LYS A 136 9.60 -0.32 -4.32
CA LYS A 136 10.42 0.90 -4.23
C LYS A 136 10.26 1.63 -2.91
N CYS A 137 9.04 1.60 -2.37
CA CYS A 137 8.76 2.08 -1.04
C CYS A 137 7.70 1.18 -0.39
N HIS A 138 7.71 1.16 0.93
CA HIS A 138 6.71 0.48 1.73
C HIS A 138 6.05 1.52 2.60
N LEU A 139 4.73 1.68 2.44
CA LEU A 139 3.99 2.61 3.27
C LEU A 139 3.37 1.86 4.41
N ARG A 140 3.82 2.26 5.60
CA ARG A 140 3.07 2.02 6.82
C ARG A 140 1.88 2.95 6.76
N TYR A 141 0.67 2.42 6.66
CA TYR A 141 -0.47 3.14 7.24
C TYR A 141 -0.42 2.97 8.75
N THR A 142 0.56 3.66 9.32
CA THR A 142 0.66 4.01 10.73
C THR A 142 1.26 5.42 10.80
N MET A 143 0.60 6.37 10.15
CA MET A 143 0.32 7.60 10.88
C MET A 143 -0.81 7.25 11.84
N ILE A 144 -0.89 7.94 12.96
CA ILE A 144 -2.07 7.98 13.82
C ILE A 144 -3.23 8.57 12.98
N ILE A 145 -3.77 7.77 12.08
CA ILE A 145 -5.11 7.85 11.52
C ILE A 145 -5.55 6.41 11.60
N VAL A 146 -6.32 6.13 12.64
CA VAL A 146 -7.03 4.86 12.73
C VAL A 146 -7.72 4.66 11.36
N PRO A 147 -7.58 3.50 10.71
CA PRO A 147 -8.31 3.16 9.48
C PRO A 147 -9.84 3.16 9.62
N SER A 148 -10.39 3.75 10.68
CA SER A 148 -11.81 3.89 10.96
C SER A 148 -12.59 4.53 9.82
N ASP A 149 -11.92 5.35 8.99
CA ASP A 149 -12.63 6.40 8.25
C ASP A 149 -12.23 6.52 6.76
N MET A 150 -11.51 5.57 6.14
CA MET A 150 -11.28 5.61 4.68
C MET A 150 -12.57 5.51 3.84
N ASN A 151 -13.68 5.11 4.47
CA ASN A 151 -15.02 5.15 3.90
C ASN A 151 -15.72 6.51 4.09
N LYS A 152 -15.05 7.49 4.69
CA LYS A 152 -15.56 8.84 4.88
C LYS A 152 -14.93 9.78 3.86
N ASP A 153 -15.71 10.75 3.42
CA ASP A 153 -15.31 11.71 2.38
C ASP A 153 -14.16 12.65 2.81
N ASP A 154 -13.85 12.72 4.11
CA ASP A 154 -12.80 13.53 4.71
C ASP A 154 -11.52 12.74 5.06
N ALA A 155 -11.41 11.50 4.60
CA ALA A 155 -10.23 10.68 4.85
C ALA A 155 -8.96 11.30 4.25
N ASP A 156 -7.98 11.61 5.10
CA ASP A 156 -6.70 12.15 4.66
C ASP A 156 -5.86 11.07 3.94
N CYS A 157 -5.75 11.23 2.61
CA CYS A 157 -4.93 10.41 1.74
C CYS A 157 -3.60 11.09 1.37
N GLY A 158 -3.26 12.23 1.98
CA GLY A 158 -2.08 13.03 1.65
C GLY A 158 -0.80 12.23 1.67
N ALA A 159 -0.56 11.46 2.74
CA ALA A 159 0.64 10.64 2.86
C ALA A 159 0.78 9.59 1.73
N LEU A 160 -0.31 8.95 1.31
CA LEU A 160 -0.29 8.01 0.19
C LEU A 160 0.04 8.71 -1.12
N ILE A 161 -0.56 9.89 -1.35
CA ILE A 161 -0.34 10.68 -2.54
C ILE A 161 1.12 11.14 -2.60
N GLU A 162 1.65 11.70 -1.52
CA GLU A 162 3.05 12.16 -1.47
C GLU A 162 4.03 11.04 -1.79
N GLN A 163 3.80 9.86 -1.22
CA GLN A 163 4.66 8.70 -1.39
C GLN A 163 4.50 8.06 -2.77
N THR A 164 3.29 8.08 -3.32
CA THR A 164 3.04 7.71 -4.71
C THR A 164 3.80 8.64 -5.65
N ALA A 165 3.72 9.95 -5.43
CA ALA A 165 4.48 10.93 -6.21
C ALA A 165 6.00 10.71 -6.10
N ALA A 166 6.51 10.42 -4.90
CA ALA A 166 7.93 10.17 -4.68
C ALA A 166 8.43 8.85 -5.27
N ALA A 167 7.56 7.86 -5.51
CA ALA A 167 7.92 6.56 -6.09
C ALA A 167 8.02 6.59 -7.63
N LEU A 168 7.51 7.65 -8.27
CA LEU A 168 7.58 7.86 -9.71
C LEU A 168 8.94 8.45 -10.07
N ASP A 169 9.73 7.75 -10.90
CA ASP A 169 11.08 8.21 -11.29
C ASP A 169 11.05 9.30 -12.36
N ASP A 170 9.95 9.43 -13.08
CA ASP A 170 9.80 10.37 -14.19
C ASP A 170 9.13 11.66 -13.70
N GLU A 171 9.85 12.78 -13.78
CA GLU A 171 9.40 14.08 -13.29
C GLU A 171 8.14 14.57 -14.01
N ALA A 172 8.00 14.30 -15.31
CA ALA A 172 6.79 14.67 -16.06
C ALA A 172 5.60 13.83 -15.59
N LEU A 173 5.82 12.55 -15.28
CA LEU A 173 4.80 11.66 -14.74
C LEU A 173 4.40 12.03 -13.31
N GLN A 174 5.37 12.47 -12.50
CA GLN A 174 5.15 12.99 -11.15
C GLN A 174 4.31 14.28 -11.19
N GLN A 175 4.66 15.22 -12.06
CA GLN A 175 3.88 16.45 -12.26
C GLN A 175 2.48 16.15 -12.79
N LEU A 176 2.35 15.21 -13.73
CA LEU A 176 1.05 14.78 -14.23
C LEU A 176 0.21 14.19 -13.09
N PHE A 177 0.78 13.29 -12.29
CA PHE A 177 0.11 12.69 -11.14
C PHE A 177 -0.36 13.76 -10.14
N VAL A 178 0.53 14.67 -9.71
CA VAL A 178 0.16 15.75 -8.78
C VAL A 178 -0.93 16.64 -9.36
N SER A 179 -0.85 17.00 -10.65
CA SER A 179 -1.88 17.85 -11.29
C SER A 179 -3.26 17.20 -11.36
N THR A 180 -3.33 15.87 -11.34
CA THR A 180 -4.60 15.14 -11.27
C THR A 180 -5.19 15.12 -9.87
N GLN A 181 -4.41 15.38 -8.81
CA GLN A 181 -4.89 15.42 -7.42
C GLN A 181 -5.55 16.77 -7.08
N GLN A 182 -6.45 17.25 -7.93
CA GLN A 182 -7.08 18.58 -7.85
C GLN A 182 -7.78 18.88 -6.50
N THR A 183 -8.11 17.83 -5.74
CA THR A 183 -8.71 17.90 -4.40
C THR A 183 -7.68 18.07 -3.27
N ASN A 184 -6.39 17.83 -3.53
CA ASN A 184 -5.30 17.99 -2.55
C ASN A 184 -4.42 19.21 -2.91
N LEU A 185 -4.93 20.39 -2.58
CA LEU A 185 -4.30 21.69 -2.90
C LEU A 185 -2.92 21.86 -2.26
N GLU A 186 -2.70 21.31 -1.07
CA GLU A 186 -1.43 21.41 -0.35
C GLU A 186 -0.28 20.76 -1.12
N ILE A 187 -0.49 19.53 -1.62
CA ILE A 187 0.49 18.82 -2.44
C ILE A 187 0.73 19.56 -3.77
N CYS A 188 -0.33 20.04 -4.41
CA CYS A 188 -0.21 20.85 -5.63
C CYS A 188 0.65 22.09 -5.42
N MET A 189 0.48 22.81 -4.30
CA MET A 189 1.28 23.98 -3.96
C MET A 189 2.73 23.62 -3.65
N LYS A 190 2.98 22.55 -2.90
CA LYS A 190 4.32 22.07 -2.54
C LYS A 190 5.17 21.77 -3.78
N TYR A 191 4.61 21.01 -4.73
CA TYR A 191 5.31 20.67 -5.97
C TYR A 191 5.42 21.84 -6.95
N ALA A 192 4.52 22.82 -6.90
CA ALA A 192 4.64 24.03 -7.72
C ALA A 192 5.78 24.96 -7.24
N ILE A 193 6.10 24.96 -5.94
CA ILE A 193 7.12 25.82 -5.33
C ILE A 193 8.53 25.21 -5.41
N GLN A 194 8.66 23.88 -5.45
CA GLN A 194 9.95 23.18 -5.54
C GLN A 194 10.64 23.25 -6.93
N ARG A 195 10.30 24.28 -7.71
CA ARG A 195 10.90 24.61 -9.02
C ARG A 195 12.24 25.30 -8.91
#